data_AF-A0A7I7NKK4-F1
#
_entry.id   AF-A0A7I7NKK4-F1
#
_cell.length_a   1.000
_cell.length_b   1.000
_cell.length_c   1.000
_cell.angle_alpha   90.00
_cell.angle_beta   90.00
_cell.angle_gamma   90.00
#
_symmetry.space_group_name_H-M   'P 1'
#
loop_
_entity.id
_entity.type
_entity.pdbx_description
1 polymer ?
#
loop_
_entity_poly.entity_id
_entity_poly.type
_entity_poly.pdbx_seq_one_letter_code
_entity_poly.pdbx_strand_id
1 'polypeptide(L)'
;MAAGSEFSKTRSLPHGDVAAVAAMAGKLKLAALLGPPCRARDIAVALIISRVVRPKSKLSTLGWWSDTTLGVDLGVADASTDEIYAAMDWLVSRQETIERSWPQSISRSR
;
A
#
# COMPACT_ATOMS: atom_id res chain seq x y z
N MET A 1 -37.23 8.26 -27.95
CA MET A 1 -37.38 7.89 -26.53
C MET A 1 -37.03 6.42 -26.39
N ALA A 2 -35.82 6.10 -25.94
CA ALA A 2 -35.42 4.76 -25.53
C ALA A 2 -34.40 4.95 -24.40
N ALA A 3 -34.82 4.57 -23.19
CA ALA A 3 -34.14 4.84 -21.95
C ALA A 3 -32.79 4.11 -21.90
N GLY A 4 -31.69 4.87 -21.88
CA GLY A 4 -30.41 4.38 -21.41
C GLY A 4 -30.53 4.14 -19.90
N SER A 5 -30.72 2.88 -19.49
CA SER A 5 -30.43 2.52 -18.10
C SER A 5 -28.92 2.49 -17.94
N GLU A 6 -28.34 3.68 -17.73
CA GLU A 6 -27.07 3.82 -17.05
C GLU A 6 -27.23 3.14 -15.70
N PHE A 7 -26.63 1.97 -15.55
CA PHE A 7 -26.35 1.41 -14.23
C PHE A 7 -25.44 2.43 -13.53
N SER A 8 -26.07 3.33 -12.78
CA SER A 8 -25.46 4.09 -11.70
C SER A 8 -24.72 3.09 -10.85
N LYS A 9 -23.40 3.01 -11.05
CA LYS A 9 -22.52 2.32 -10.13
C LYS A 9 -22.65 3.10 -8.83
N THR A 10 -23.52 2.60 -7.96
CA THR A 10 -23.56 2.95 -6.54
C THR A 10 -22.12 3.12 -6.11
N ARG A 11 -21.78 4.34 -5.72
CA ARG A 11 -20.42 4.77 -5.40
C ARG A 11 -19.91 3.90 -4.25
N SER A 12 -19.37 2.72 -4.58
CA SER A 12 -18.48 1.96 -3.71
C SER A 12 -17.29 2.87 -3.53
N LEU A 13 -17.36 3.67 -2.46
CA LEU A 13 -16.38 4.66 -2.10
C LEU A 13 -14.97 4.05 -2.23
N PRO A 14 -13.94 4.86 -2.49
CA PRO A 14 -12.54 4.41 -2.56
C PRO A 14 -12.02 3.65 -1.32
N HIS A 15 -12.86 3.43 -0.32
CA HIS A 15 -12.65 2.76 0.95
C HIS A 15 -12.79 1.22 0.85
N GLY A 16 -13.67 0.70 0.00
CA GLY A 16 -13.93 -0.76 -0.08
C GLY A 16 -12.73 -1.55 -0.59
N ASP A 17 -12.11 -1.07 -1.67
CA ASP A 17 -10.92 -1.69 -2.26
C ASP A 17 -9.71 -1.57 -1.31
N VAL A 18 -9.58 -0.44 -0.63
CA VAL A 18 -8.54 -0.19 0.38
C VAL A 18 -8.64 -1.16 1.55
N ALA A 19 -9.84 -1.30 2.12
CA ALA A 19 -10.07 -2.21 3.23
C ALA A 19 -9.80 -3.67 2.84
N ALA A 20 -10.19 -4.08 1.63
CA ALA A 20 -9.93 -5.41 1.11
C ALA A 20 -8.42 -5.69 0.96
N VAL A 21 -7.67 -4.74 0.39
CA VAL A 21 -6.22 -4.87 0.21
C VAL A 21 -5.48 -4.83 1.56
N ALA A 22 -5.89 -3.96 2.49
CA ALA A 22 -5.34 -3.90 3.84
C ALA A 22 -5.58 -5.22 4.60
N ALA A 23 -6.78 -5.79 4.52
CA ALA A 23 -7.09 -7.09 5.10
C ALA A 23 -6.22 -8.21 4.51
N MET A 24 -5.99 -8.19 3.19
CA MET A 24 -5.10 -9.15 2.52
C MET A 24 -3.63 -8.96 2.94
N ALA A 25 -3.16 -7.72 3.08
CA ALA A 25 -1.83 -7.41 3.59
C ALA A 25 -1.63 -7.94 5.03
N GLY A 26 -2.67 -7.83 5.87
CA GLY A 26 -2.70 -8.44 7.21
C GLY A 26 -2.63 -9.96 7.18
N LYS A 27 -3.43 -10.61 6.32
CA LYS A 27 -3.43 -12.08 6.15
C LYS A 27 -2.08 -12.62 5.66
N LEU A 28 -1.44 -11.91 4.74
CA LEU A 28 -0.11 -12.23 4.23
C LEU A 28 1.01 -11.88 5.20
N LYS A 29 0.69 -11.24 6.34
CA LYS A 29 1.64 -10.72 7.32
C LYS A 29 2.71 -9.83 6.67
N LEU A 30 2.29 -9.02 5.69
CA LEU A 30 3.19 -8.18 4.89
C LEU A 30 4.11 -7.32 5.78
N ALA A 31 3.56 -6.68 6.81
CA ALA A 31 4.35 -5.88 7.74
C ALA A 31 5.45 -6.71 8.44
N ALA A 32 5.15 -7.94 8.84
CA ALA A 32 6.12 -8.82 9.49
C ALA A 32 7.20 -9.33 8.52
N LEU A 33 6.87 -9.51 7.23
CA LEU A 33 7.83 -9.84 6.18
C LEU A 33 8.82 -8.70 5.92
N LEU A 34 8.35 -7.45 5.96
CA LEU A 34 9.19 -6.29 5.75
C LEU A 34 10.20 -6.09 6.90
N GLY A 35 9.79 -6.28 8.15
CA GLY A 35 10.70 -6.20 9.29
C GLY A 35 10.04 -5.87 10.63
N PRO A 36 10.85 -5.53 11.66
CA PRO A 36 10.36 -5.15 12.98
C PRO A 36 9.50 -3.88 12.92
N PRO A 37 8.64 -3.63 13.93
CA PRO A 37 7.81 -2.44 13.98
C PRO A 37 8.62 -1.15 14.02
N CYS A 38 8.39 -0.29 13.02
CA CYS A 38 8.93 1.06 12.95
C CYS A 38 8.03 1.94 12.08
N ARG A 39 8.13 3.26 12.27
CA ARG A 39 7.36 4.26 11.49
C ARG A 39 7.53 4.09 9.98
N ALA A 40 8.77 3.88 9.54
CA ALA A 40 9.11 3.67 8.12
C ALA A 40 8.42 2.44 7.53
N ARG A 41 8.25 1.36 8.30
CA ARG A 41 7.53 0.15 7.87
C ARG A 41 6.06 0.46 7.63
N ASP A 42 5.42 1.16 8.56
CA ASP A 42 3.98 1.42 8.49
C ASP A 42 3.65 2.33 7.29
N ILE A 43 4.51 3.32 7.03
CA ILE A 43 4.46 4.16 5.82
C ILE A 43 4.71 3.31 4.56
N ALA A 44 5.69 2.42 4.57
CA ALA A 44 5.97 1.54 3.43
C ALA A 44 4.78 0.62 3.11
N VAL A 45 4.12 0.04 4.13
CA VAL A 45 2.90 -0.77 3.95
C VAL A 45 1.77 0.07 3.35
N ALA A 46 1.57 1.28 3.83
CA ALA A 46 0.57 2.20 3.28
C ALA A 46 0.85 2.53 1.81
N LEU A 47 2.12 2.77 1.44
CA LEU A 47 2.54 3.01 0.06
C LEU A 47 2.28 1.79 -0.85
N ILE A 48 2.56 0.58 -0.37
CA ILE A 48 2.30 -0.67 -1.10
C ILE A 48 0.80 -0.85 -1.33
N ILE A 49 -0.02 -0.73 -0.28
CA ILE A 49 -1.49 -0.84 -0.38
C ILE A 49 -2.03 0.21 -1.35
N SER A 50 -1.55 1.45 -1.24
CA SER A 50 -1.96 2.54 -2.13
C SER A 50 -1.66 2.24 -3.59
N ARG A 51 -0.51 1.63 -3.88
CA ARG A 51 -0.11 1.26 -5.24
C ARG A 51 -0.93 0.10 -5.81
N VAL A 52 -1.36 -0.84 -4.97
CA VAL A 52 -2.25 -1.94 -5.36
C VAL A 52 -3.65 -1.42 -5.69
N VAL A 53 -4.18 -0.51 -4.87
CA VAL A 53 -5.54 0.04 -5.06
C VAL A 53 -5.59 1.04 -6.21
N ARG A 54 -4.57 1.90 -6.33
CA ARG A 54 -4.45 2.88 -7.42
C ARG A 54 -3.03 2.90 -7.96
N PRO A 55 -2.76 2.24 -9.09
CA PRO A 55 -1.47 2.38 -9.78
C PRO A 55 -1.40 3.77 -10.44
N LYS A 56 -1.10 4.79 -9.65
CA LYS A 56 -0.93 6.19 -10.08
C LYS A 56 0.40 6.75 -9.54
N SER A 57 0.87 7.87 -10.08
CA SER A 57 2.19 8.46 -9.78
C SER A 57 2.40 8.74 -8.28
N LYS A 58 3.64 8.49 -7.79
CA LYS A 58 4.06 8.47 -6.36
C LYS A 58 3.52 9.61 -5.47
N LEU A 59 3.37 10.83 -6.01
CA LEU A 59 3.00 12.02 -5.24
C LEU A 59 1.48 12.31 -5.17
N SER A 60 0.64 11.64 -5.99
CA SER A 60 -0.82 11.78 -5.90
C SER A 60 -1.44 10.99 -4.74
N THR A 61 -0.64 10.19 -4.03
CA THR A 61 -1.09 9.36 -2.90
C THR A 61 -1.23 10.17 -1.61
N LEU A 62 -0.46 11.25 -1.45
CA LEU A 62 -0.44 12.11 -0.26
C LEU A 62 -1.79 12.76 0.04
N GLY A 63 -2.43 13.34 -0.98
CA GLY A 63 -3.77 13.92 -0.82
C GLY A 63 -4.85 12.88 -0.52
N TRP A 64 -4.61 11.61 -0.87
CA TRP A 64 -5.61 10.54 -0.78
C TRP A 64 -5.62 9.82 0.58
N TRP A 65 -4.53 9.85 1.36
CA TRP A 65 -4.52 9.30 2.72
C TRP A 65 -5.40 10.10 3.68
N SER A 66 -5.53 11.41 3.48
CA SER A 66 -6.48 12.24 4.22
C SER A 66 -7.94 11.97 3.84
N ASP A 67 -8.18 11.46 2.62
CA ASP A 67 -9.51 11.13 2.08
C ASP A 67 -9.90 9.65 2.27
N THR A 68 -9.07 8.85 2.95
CA THR A 68 -9.31 7.43 3.20
C THR A 68 -8.99 7.03 4.63
N THR A 69 -9.69 6.02 5.15
CA THR A 69 -9.40 5.50 6.50
C THR A 69 -8.02 4.83 6.58
N LEU A 70 -7.38 4.50 5.45
CA LEU A 70 -6.04 3.89 5.42
C LEU A 70 -5.00 4.68 6.21
N GLY A 71 -5.01 6.01 6.07
CA GLY A 71 -4.10 6.88 6.80
C GLY A 71 -4.31 6.79 8.31
N VAL A 72 -5.55 6.67 8.76
CA VAL A 72 -5.90 6.54 10.19
C VAL A 72 -5.61 5.13 10.70
N ASP A 73 -6.00 4.10 9.94
CA ASP A 73 -5.87 2.69 10.29
C ASP A 73 -4.41 2.24 10.41
N LEU A 74 -3.52 2.84 9.62
CA LEU A 74 -2.07 2.62 9.69
C LEU A 74 -1.32 3.72 10.46
N GLY A 75 -2.04 4.74 10.93
CA GLY A 75 -1.50 5.88 11.66
C GLY A 75 -0.58 6.80 10.84
N VAL A 76 -0.65 6.78 9.51
CA VAL A 76 0.24 7.53 8.58
C VAL A 76 -0.45 8.72 7.89
N ALA A 77 -1.66 9.10 8.30
CA ALA A 77 -2.40 10.21 7.71
C ALA A 77 -1.64 11.55 7.75
N ASP A 78 -0.74 11.70 8.72
CA ASP A 78 0.10 12.87 8.99
C ASP A 78 1.53 12.74 8.43
N ALA A 79 1.84 11.66 7.71
CA ALA A 79 3.19 11.41 7.22
C ALA A 79 3.66 12.52 6.27
N SER A 80 4.80 13.10 6.62
CA SER A 80 5.48 14.11 5.80
C SER A 80 6.13 13.52 4.55
N THR A 81 6.44 14.37 3.58
CA THR A 81 7.19 13.99 2.38
C THR A 81 8.55 13.38 2.73
N ASP A 82 9.26 13.95 3.71
CA ASP A 82 10.54 13.42 4.20
C ASP A 82 10.40 12.02 4.81
N GLU A 83 9.38 11.78 5.63
CA GLU A 83 9.12 10.45 6.18
C GLU A 83 8.79 9.42 5.09
N ILE A 84 8.14 9.84 4.01
CA ILE A 84 7.88 8.98 2.85
C ILE A 84 9.17 8.60 2.12
N TYR A 85 10.05 9.57 1.87
CA TYR A 85 11.34 9.28 1.26
C TYR A 85 12.19 8.38 2.16
N ALA A 86 12.24 8.67 3.47
CA ALA A 86 12.90 7.82 4.45
C ALA A 86 12.31 6.40 4.49
N ALA A 87 10.98 6.26 4.37
CA ALA A 87 10.32 4.97 4.30
C ALA A 87 10.64 4.20 3.00
N MET A 88 10.79 4.91 1.87
CA MET A 88 11.20 4.31 0.62
C MET A 88 12.66 3.81 0.67
N ASP A 89 13.57 4.61 1.22
CA ASP A 89 14.98 4.22 1.40
C ASP A 89 15.09 3.03 2.37
N TRP A 90 14.33 3.08 3.46
CA TRP A 90 14.21 1.96 4.39
C TRP A 90 13.72 0.70 3.67
N LEU A 91 12.66 0.79 2.86
CA LEU A 91 12.13 -0.35 2.12
C LEU A 91 13.16 -0.95 1.16
N VAL A 92 13.93 -0.11 0.46
CA VAL A 92 15.01 -0.56 -0.44
C VAL A 92 16.10 -1.30 0.34
N SER A 93 16.50 -0.80 1.51
CA SER A 93 17.50 -1.48 2.36
C SER A 93 17.06 -2.87 2.84
N ARG A 94 15.75 -3.13 2.89
CA ARG A 94 15.20 -4.44 3.27
C ARG A 94 15.25 -5.46 2.13
N GLN A 95 15.33 -5.01 0.87
CA GLN A 95 15.26 -5.86 -0.30
C GLN A 95 16.32 -6.98 -0.25
N GLU A 96 17.59 -6.63 0.00
CA GLU A 96 18.67 -7.63 0.06
C GLU A 96 18.47 -8.67 1.17
N THR A 97 17.88 -8.27 2.30
CA THR A 97 17.61 -9.20 3.40
C THR A 97 16.48 -10.17 3.04
N ILE A 98 15.43 -9.65 2.41
CA ILE A 98 14.26 -10.44 2.00
C ILE A 98 14.68 -11.42 0.89
N GLU A 99 15.43 -10.97 -0.12
CA GLU A 99 15.91 -11.81 -1.22
C GLU A 99 16.86 -12.90 -0.74
N ARG A 100 17.72 -12.62 0.25
CA ARG A 100 18.61 -13.62 0.84
C ARG A 100 17.87 -14.68 1.66
N SER A 101 16.68 -14.36 2.16
CA SER A 101 15.80 -15.31 2.83
C SER A 101 15.10 -16.26 1.86
N TRP A 102 15.15 -16.00 0.55
CA TRP A 102 14.55 -16.86 -0.47
C TRP A 102 15.59 -17.89 -0.97
N PRO A 103 15.23 -19.18 -1.09
CA PRO A 103 16.09 -20.16 -1.73
C PRO A 103 16.40 -19.76 -3.19
N GLN A 104 17.66 -19.85 -3.61
CA GLN A 104 18.16 -19.52 -4.95
C GLN A 104 17.44 -20.24 -6.11
N SER A 105 16.59 -21.24 -5.82
CA SER A 105 15.84 -21.99 -6.84
C SER A 105 14.71 -21.19 -7.50
N ILE A 106 14.27 -20.06 -6.92
CA ILE A 106 13.16 -19.25 -7.44
C ILE A 106 13.64 -18.11 -8.35
N SER A 107 14.91 -17.70 -8.26
CA SER A 107 15.44 -16.56 -9.05
C SER A 107 15.75 -16.90 -10.51
N ARG A 108 15.80 -18.19 -10.89
CA ARG A 108 16.16 -18.66 -12.25
C ARG A 108 14.97 -18.80 -13.21
N SER A 109 13.77 -18.39 -12.82
CA SER A 109 12.54 -18.53 -13.61
C SER A 109 12.07 -17.25 -14.31
N ARG A 110 12.96 -16.27 -14.56
CA ARG A 110 12.71 -15.12 -15.44
C ARG A 110 13.80 -14.96 -16.48
#